data_AF-A0A833FJS3-F1
#
_entry.id   AF-A0A833FJS3-F1
#
_cell.length_a   1.000
_cell.length_b   1.000
_cell.length_c   1.000
_cell.angle_alpha   90.00
_cell.angle_beta   90.00
_cell.angle_gamma   90.00
#
_symmetry.space_group_name_H-M   'P 1'
#
loop_
_entity.id
_entity.type
_entity.pdbx_description
1 polymer ?
#
loop_
_entity_poly.entity_id
_entity_poly.type
_entity_poly.pdbx_seq_one_letter_code
_entity_poly.pdbx_strand_id
1 'polypeptide(L)'
;MLSKISILLTNHQLTLKDISQNQHLAEQDLKKELNENPDNWSSSVLSALSSSLNMRPGDLLELLDPVYSLKINDHHQMIQGIYIEDPEVYEQIRFVVESEHLEGWQPDEEDILRLLDEAINPSPKFQTEISRIWGEKDE
;
A
#
# COMPACT_ATOMS: atom_id res chain seq x y z
N MET A 1 -9.27 -13.20 7.21
CA MET A 1 -8.08 -13.41 6.38
C MET A 1 -6.94 -13.82 7.30
N LEU A 2 -6.17 -14.86 6.95
CA LEU A 2 -4.93 -15.18 7.67
C LEU A 2 -3.89 -14.13 7.30
N SER A 3 -3.25 -13.49 8.27
CA SER A 3 -2.15 -12.55 8.01
C SER A 3 -0.96 -13.29 7.36
N LYS A 4 -0.16 -12.61 6.52
CA LYS A 4 1.03 -13.21 5.87
C LYS A 4 1.94 -13.93 6.88
N ILE A 5 2.15 -13.32 8.05
CA ILE A 5 2.91 -13.92 9.15
C ILE A 5 2.30 -15.23 9.65
N SER A 6 0.96 -15.35 9.74
CA SER A 6 0.31 -16.62 10.11
C SER A 6 0.59 -17.74 9.11
N ILE A 7 0.65 -17.41 7.82
CA ILE A 7 0.98 -18.37 6.75
C ILE A 7 2.43 -18.82 6.88
N LEU A 8 3.38 -17.90 7.09
CA LEU A 8 4.79 -18.20 7.30
C LEU A 8 5.01 -19.13 8.50
N LEU A 9 4.43 -18.80 9.65
CA LEU A 9 4.55 -19.61 10.85
C LEU A 9 3.99 -21.03 10.62
N THR A 10 2.85 -21.15 9.94
CA THR A 10 2.24 -22.44 9.61
C THR A 10 3.15 -23.27 8.69
N ASN A 11 3.74 -22.67 7.66
CA ASN A 11 4.64 -23.36 6.73
C ASN A 11 5.92 -23.86 7.42
N HIS A 12 6.38 -23.14 8.44
CA HIS A 12 7.53 -23.53 9.27
C HIS A 12 7.14 -24.42 10.46
N GLN A 13 5.87 -24.82 10.59
CA GLN A 13 5.36 -25.61 11.72
C GLN A 13 5.62 -24.98 13.09
N LEU A 14 5.65 -23.64 13.14
CA LEU A 14 5.88 -22.86 14.35
C LEU A 14 4.56 -22.38 14.94
N THR A 15 4.43 -22.48 16.25
CA THR A 15 3.35 -21.86 17.01
C THR A 15 3.89 -20.68 17.83
N LEU A 16 3.00 -19.75 18.24
CA LEU A 16 3.40 -18.64 19.13
C LEU A 16 3.95 -19.14 20.47
N LYS A 17 3.53 -20.33 20.91
CA LYS A 17 4.03 -20.96 22.12
C LYS A 17 5.50 -21.38 21.96
N ASP A 18 5.87 -21.94 20.81
CA ASP A 18 7.26 -22.33 20.52
C ASP A 18 8.18 -21.11 20.52
N ILE A 19 7.71 -19.99 19.97
CA ILE A 19 8.47 -18.73 19.89
C ILE A 19 8.59 -18.08 21.28
N SER A 20 7.50 -18.07 22.05
CA SER A 20 7.45 -17.57 23.42
C SER A 20 8.43 -18.31 24.34
N GLN A 21 8.46 -19.65 24.27
CA GLN A 21 9.33 -20.48 25.11
C GLN A 21 10.82 -20.32 24.81
N ASN A 22 11.18 -20.06 23.56
CA ASN A 22 12.58 -19.95 23.15
C ASN A 22 13.21 -18.58 23.46
N GLN A 23 12.40 -17.53 23.64
CA GLN A 23 12.89 -16.14 23.64
C GLN A 23 12.46 -15.31 24.87
N HIS A 24 11.90 -15.95 25.92
CA HIS A 24 11.39 -15.27 27.13
C HIS A 24 10.37 -14.14 26.85
N LEU A 25 9.61 -14.26 25.76
CA LEU A 25 8.54 -13.32 25.42
C LEU A 25 7.19 -13.88 25.86
N ALA A 26 6.29 -13.04 26.35
CA ALA A 26 4.94 -13.49 26.66
C ALA A 26 4.16 -13.74 25.35
N GLU A 27 3.41 -14.84 25.28
CA GLU A 27 2.55 -15.13 24.13
C GLU A 27 1.52 -14.00 23.87
N GLN A 28 1.13 -13.28 24.93
CA GLN A 28 0.23 -12.14 24.82
C GLN A 28 0.86 -10.96 24.08
N ASP A 29 2.15 -10.69 24.29
CA ASP A 29 2.88 -9.62 23.58
C ASP A 29 2.98 -9.95 22.09
N LEU A 30 3.32 -11.21 21.77
CA LEU A 30 3.31 -11.70 20.39
C LEU A 30 1.93 -11.54 19.73
N LYS A 31 0.86 -11.98 20.40
CA LYS A 31 -0.51 -11.85 19.86
C LYS A 31 -0.92 -10.40 19.64
N LYS A 32 -0.57 -9.51 20.57
CA LYS A 32 -0.88 -8.10 20.45
C LYS A 32 -0.23 -7.51 19.22
N GLU A 33 1.09 -7.68 19.09
CA GLU A 33 1.85 -7.10 17.99
C GLU A 33 1.47 -7.71 16.63
N LEU A 34 1.18 -9.01 16.55
CA LEU A 34 0.72 -9.64 15.30
C LEU A 34 -0.63 -9.11 14.77
N ASN A 35 -1.37 -8.32 15.56
CA ASN A 35 -2.55 -7.60 15.11
C ASN A 35 -2.25 -6.15 14.65
N GLU A 36 -1.02 -5.69 14.78
CA GLU A 36 -0.54 -4.37 14.36
C GLU A 36 0.24 -4.48 13.03
N ASN A 37 0.53 -3.34 12.41
CA ASN A 37 1.43 -3.28 11.24
C ASN A 37 2.84 -3.76 11.64
N PRO A 38 3.50 -4.65 10.87
CA PRO A 38 4.90 -5.05 11.07
C PRO A 38 5.89 -3.92 11.34
N ASP A 39 5.66 -2.73 10.79
CA ASP A 39 6.51 -1.55 11.02
C ASP A 39 6.49 -1.05 12.48
N ASN A 40 5.44 -1.39 13.22
CA ASN A 40 5.25 -0.98 14.62
C ASN A 40 5.72 -2.04 15.62
N TRP A 41 6.21 -3.19 15.16
CA TRP A 41 6.64 -4.26 16.06
C TRP A 41 7.86 -3.87 16.88
N SER A 42 7.90 -4.35 18.12
CA SER A 42 9.07 -4.16 18.98
C SER A 42 10.26 -4.95 18.42
N SER A 43 11.47 -4.42 18.63
CA SER A 43 12.70 -5.10 18.22
C SER A 43 12.84 -6.51 18.81
N SER A 44 12.30 -6.73 20.01
CA SER A 44 12.26 -8.04 20.67
C SER A 44 11.37 -9.04 19.93
N VAL A 45 10.14 -8.63 19.56
CA VAL A 45 9.22 -9.49 18.80
C VAL A 45 9.76 -9.76 17.40
N LEU A 46 10.24 -8.72 16.72
CA LEU A 46 10.82 -8.87 15.38
C LEU A 46 12.03 -9.83 15.40
N SER A 47 12.93 -9.68 16.37
CA SER A 47 14.10 -10.56 16.55
C SER A 47 13.70 -12.00 16.86
N ALA A 48 12.70 -12.21 17.73
CA ALA A 48 12.23 -13.55 18.08
C ALA A 48 11.57 -14.26 16.90
N LEU A 49 10.73 -13.56 16.13
CA LEU A 49 10.10 -14.08 14.93
C LEU A 49 11.14 -14.38 13.85
N SER A 50 12.04 -13.44 13.56
CA SER A 50 13.06 -13.61 12.52
C SER A 50 14.02 -14.74 12.88
N SER A 51 14.44 -14.85 14.15
CA SER A 51 15.30 -15.93 14.63
C SER A 51 14.61 -17.30 14.50
N SER A 52 13.33 -17.39 14.87
CA SER A 52 12.56 -18.64 14.77
C SER A 52 12.34 -19.06 13.31
N LEU A 53 12.17 -18.10 12.41
CA LEU A 53 12.04 -18.32 10.96
C LEU A 53 13.38 -18.48 10.24
N ASN A 54 14.51 -18.37 10.94
CA ASN A 54 15.86 -18.37 10.38
C ASN A 54 16.05 -17.32 9.27
N MET A 55 15.54 -16.11 9.51
CA MET A 55 15.60 -14.94 8.63
C MET A 55 16.23 -13.75 9.34
N ARG A 56 16.76 -12.79 8.58
CA ARG A 56 17.13 -11.48 9.16
C ARG A 56 15.86 -10.66 9.41
N PRO A 57 15.83 -9.80 10.44
CA PRO A 57 14.71 -8.89 10.71
C PRO A 57 14.24 -8.10 9.48
N GLY A 58 15.17 -7.56 8.69
CA GLY A 58 14.85 -6.80 7.48
C GLY A 58 14.19 -7.64 6.39
N ASP A 59 14.69 -8.86 6.14
CA ASP A 59 14.11 -9.76 5.14
C ASP A 59 12.69 -10.18 5.53
N LEU A 60 12.43 -10.35 6.83
CA LEU A 60 11.11 -10.64 7.35
C LEU A 60 10.16 -9.45 7.14
N LEU A 61 10.60 -8.23 7.44
CA LEU A 61 9.79 -7.03 7.20
C LEU A 61 9.45 -6.87 5.72
N GLU A 62 10.43 -7.02 4.82
CA GLU A 62 10.21 -6.93 3.37
C GLU A 62 9.20 -7.98 2.86
N LEU A 63 9.23 -9.19 3.41
CA LEU A 63 8.31 -10.25 3.01
C LEU A 63 6.88 -10.01 3.56
N LEU A 64 6.79 -9.44 4.75
CA LEU A 64 5.54 -9.08 5.42
C LEU A 64 4.94 -7.78 4.91
N ASP A 65 5.77 -6.89 4.36
CA ASP A 65 5.36 -5.64 3.75
C ASP A 65 4.21 -5.95 2.79
N PRO A 66 3.05 -5.28 2.92
CA PRO A 66 1.98 -5.45 1.95
C PRO A 66 2.54 -5.11 0.56
N VAL A 67 2.89 -6.15 -0.20
CA VAL A 67 3.16 -6.05 -1.65
C VAL A 67 2.12 -5.11 -2.21
N TYR A 68 2.60 -3.95 -2.66
CA TYR A 68 1.76 -2.90 -3.18
C TYR A 68 0.80 -3.53 -4.20
N SER A 69 -0.48 -3.21 -4.04
CA SER A 69 -1.49 -3.56 -5.03
C SER A 69 -2.29 -2.32 -5.33
N LEU A 70 -2.39 -2.00 -6.62
CA LEU A 70 -3.26 -0.94 -7.08
C LEU A 70 -4.72 -1.40 -6.87
N LYS A 71 -5.48 -0.64 -6.07
CA LYS A 71 -6.89 -0.93 -5.79
C LYS A 71 -7.77 -0.03 -6.64
N ILE A 72 -8.50 -0.63 -7.58
CA ILE A 72 -9.52 0.05 -8.38
C ILE A 72 -10.85 -0.69 -8.19
N ASN A 73 -11.91 0.07 -7.93
CA ASN A 73 -13.27 -0.44 -7.78
C ASN A 73 -14.19 0.31 -8.76
N ASP A 74 -14.30 -0.23 -9.97
CA ASP A 74 -15.12 0.35 -11.04
C ASP A 74 -16.60 0.47 -10.64
N HIS A 75 -17.11 -0.44 -9.81
CA HIS A 75 -18.51 -0.41 -9.38
C HIS A 75 -18.86 0.77 -8.48
N HIS A 76 -17.88 1.32 -7.77
CA HIS A 76 -18.07 2.44 -6.85
C HIS A 76 -17.25 3.67 -7.24
N GLN A 77 -16.62 3.67 -8.43
CA GLN A 77 -15.73 4.75 -8.88
C GLN A 77 -14.66 5.11 -7.84
N MET A 78 -13.96 4.09 -7.32
CA MET A 78 -12.91 4.30 -6.32
C MET A 78 -11.53 3.89 -6.82
N ILE A 79 -10.53 4.71 -6.51
CA ILE A 79 -9.11 4.44 -6.76
C ILE A 79 -8.36 4.62 -5.44
N GLN A 80 -7.63 3.60 -5.01
CA GLN A 80 -6.91 3.54 -3.73
C GLN A 80 -7.76 3.90 -2.50
N GLY A 81 -9.08 3.72 -2.56
CA GLY A 81 -9.98 4.07 -1.45
C GLY A 81 -10.61 5.45 -1.55
N ILE A 82 -10.19 6.27 -2.52
CA ILE A 82 -10.78 7.60 -2.79
C ILE A 82 -11.96 7.44 -3.74
N TYR A 83 -13.12 7.96 -3.34
CA TYR A 83 -14.32 8.05 -4.17
C TYR A 83 -14.23 9.27 -5.10
N ILE A 84 -14.47 9.06 -6.39
CA ILE A 84 -14.53 10.11 -7.41
C ILE A 84 -15.96 10.15 -7.95
N GLU A 85 -16.65 11.27 -7.70
CA GLU A 85 -18.07 11.41 -8.01
C GLU A 85 -18.37 11.51 -9.51
N ASP A 86 -17.60 12.34 -10.22
CA ASP A 86 -17.78 12.56 -11.65
C ASP A 86 -17.20 11.37 -12.46
N PRO A 87 -18.02 10.64 -13.25
CA PRO A 87 -17.55 9.50 -14.03
C PRO A 87 -16.47 9.84 -15.07
N GLU A 88 -16.52 11.03 -15.67
CA GLU A 88 -15.54 11.46 -16.68
C GLU A 88 -14.18 11.74 -16.01
N VAL A 89 -14.20 12.40 -14.85
CA VAL A 89 -12.99 12.62 -14.04
C VAL A 89 -12.42 11.31 -13.53
N TYR A 90 -13.28 10.37 -13.11
CA TYR A 90 -12.87 9.04 -12.69
C TYR A 90 -12.09 8.31 -13.78
N GLU A 91 -12.62 8.26 -15.01
CA GLU A 91 -11.95 7.59 -16.14
C GLU A 91 -10.61 8.25 -16.51
N GLN A 92 -10.52 9.58 -16.45
CA GLN A 92 -9.26 10.30 -16.71
C GLN A 92 -8.19 9.96 -15.67
N ILE A 93 -8.53 10.02 -14.37
CA ILE A 93 -7.59 9.72 -13.29
C ILE A 93 -7.22 8.23 -13.34
N ARG A 94 -8.19 7.34 -13.57
CA ARG A 94 -7.95 5.91 -13.72
C ARG A 94 -6.96 5.62 -14.83
N PHE A 95 -7.12 6.24 -16.00
CA PHE A 95 -6.22 6.02 -17.12
C PHE A 95 -4.77 6.37 -16.79
N VAL A 96 -4.53 7.54 -16.18
CA VAL A 96 -3.19 7.97 -15.75
C VAL A 96 -2.63 7.03 -14.69
N VAL A 97 -3.45 6.65 -13.72
CA VAL A 97 -3.05 5.73 -12.64
C VAL A 97 -2.66 4.36 -13.19
N GLU A 98 -3.47 3.77 -14.06
CA GLU A 98 -3.18 2.47 -14.67
C GLU A 98 -1.95 2.54 -15.58
N SER A 99 -1.80 3.59 -16.39
CA SER A 99 -0.65 3.72 -17.30
C SER A 99 0.66 3.89 -16.55
N GLU A 100 0.71 4.80 -15.57
CA GLU A 100 1.92 5.07 -14.81
C GLU A 100 2.23 3.91 -13.83
N HIS A 101 1.21 3.18 -13.37
CA HIS A 101 1.43 1.98 -12.57
C HIS A 101 2.14 0.87 -13.35
N LEU A 102 1.84 0.70 -14.64
CA LEU A 102 2.57 -0.21 -15.52
C LEU A 102 4.05 0.18 -15.68
N GLU A 103 4.36 1.47 -15.57
CA GLU A 103 5.73 2.01 -15.57
C GLU A 103 6.40 1.95 -14.18
N GLY A 104 5.72 1.36 -13.18
CA GLY A 104 6.25 1.11 -11.84
C GLY A 104 5.88 2.15 -10.80
N TRP A 105 5.03 3.14 -11.13
CA TRP A 105 4.47 4.03 -10.12
C TRP A 105 3.56 3.27 -9.17
N GLN A 106 3.62 3.59 -7.88
CA GLN A 106 2.83 2.95 -6.83
C GLN A 106 2.01 4.01 -6.09
N PRO A 107 0.96 4.56 -6.72
CA PRO A 107 0.18 5.66 -6.14
C PRO A 107 -0.46 5.26 -4.81
N ASP A 108 -0.47 6.17 -3.85
CA ASP A 108 -1.23 6.06 -2.60
C ASP A 108 -2.47 6.96 -2.59
N GLU A 109 -3.13 7.09 -1.43
CA GLU A 109 -4.32 7.94 -1.28
C GLU A 109 -4.05 9.43 -1.52
N GLU A 110 -2.87 9.93 -1.12
CA GLU A 110 -2.50 11.35 -1.28
C GLU A 110 -2.26 11.68 -2.75
N ASP A 111 -1.64 10.76 -3.49
CA ASP A 111 -1.45 10.87 -4.93
C ASP A 111 -2.78 10.98 -5.69
N ILE A 112 -3.76 10.14 -5.34
CA ILE A 112 -5.10 10.20 -5.97
C ILE A 112 -5.82 11.51 -5.64
N LEU A 113 -5.73 11.98 -4.39
CA LEU A 113 -6.31 13.27 -4.00
C LEU A 113 -5.67 14.44 -4.75
N ARG A 114 -4.36 14.40 -5.00
CA ARG A 114 -3.66 15.42 -5.79
C ARG A 114 -4.14 15.41 -7.25
N LEU A 115 -4.24 14.23 -7.87
CA LEU A 115 -4.78 14.12 -9.24
C LEU A 115 -6.21 14.62 -9.33
N LEU A 116 -7.03 14.35 -8.31
CA LEU A 116 -8.40 14.83 -8.23
C LEU A 116 -8.48 16.37 -8.10
N ASP A 117 -7.65 16.97 -7.24
CA ASP A 117 -7.57 18.43 -7.14
C ASP A 117 -7.07 19.06 -8.45
N GLU A 118 -6.10 18.44 -9.13
CA GLU A 118 -5.62 18.92 -10.43
C GLU A 118 -6.68 18.80 -11.54
N ALA A 119 -7.52 17.77 -11.52
CA ALA A 119 -8.61 17.60 -12.48
C ALA A 119 -9.75 18.61 -12.28
N ILE A 120 -10.08 18.93 -11.02
CA ILE A 120 -11.17 19.86 -10.66
C ILE A 120 -10.69 21.32 -10.73
N ASN A 121 -9.47 21.58 -10.26
CA ASN A 121 -8.84 22.89 -10.20
C ASN A 121 -7.51 22.90 -10.97
N PRO A 122 -7.55 22.83 -12.32
CA PRO A 122 -6.33 22.78 -13.11
C PRO A 122 -5.49 24.02 -12.85
N SER A 123 -4.26 23.83 -12.36
CA SER A 123 -3.36 24.94 -12.05
C SER A 123 -3.18 25.85 -13.27
N PRO A 124 -2.98 27.17 -13.09
CA PRO A 124 -2.80 28.11 -14.21
C PRO A 124 -1.64 27.72 -15.15
N LYS A 125 -0.62 27.03 -14.63
CA LYS A 125 0.51 26.50 -15.40
C LYS A 125 0.08 25.39 -16.36
N PHE A 126 -0.76 24.46 -15.90
CA PHE A 126 -1.32 23.40 -16.74
C PHE A 126 -2.24 23.96 -17.83
N GLN A 127 -3.09 24.94 -17.48
CA GLN A 127 -3.95 25.61 -18.46
C GLN A 127 -3.13 26.33 -19.55
N THR A 128 -2.03 26.99 -19.15
CA THR A 128 -1.12 27.65 -20.10
C THR A 128 -0.41 26.65 -21.02
N GLU A 129 0.00 25.50 -20.49
CA GLU A 129 0.68 24.47 -21.28
C GLU A 129 -0.27 23.76 -22.25
N ILE A 130 -1.49 23.41 -21.82
CA ILE A 130 -2.54 22.89 -22.72
C ILE A 130 -2.89 23.92 -23.81
N SER A 131 -3.07 25.20 -23.45
CA SER A 131 -3.32 26.26 -24.43
C SER A 131 -2.16 26.46 -25.41
N ARG A 132 -0.92 26.22 -24.97
CA ARG A 132 0.27 26.29 -25.83
C ARG A 132 0.41 25.09 -26.76
N ILE A 133 0.02 23.89 -26.30
CA ILE A 133 0.14 22.65 -27.08
C ILE A 133 -1.05 22.46 -28.04
N TRP A 134 -2.26 22.82 -27.60
CA TRP A 134 -3.52 22.54 -28.30
C TRP A 134 -4.29 23.78 -28.76
N GLY A 135 -3.88 24.98 -28.35
CA GLY A 135 -4.46 26.23 -28.81
C GLY A 135 -3.87 26.68 -30.14
N GLU A 136 -4.31 26.08 -31.25
CA GLU A 136 -4.23 26.76 -32.54
C GLU A 136 -5.56 27.44 -32.89
N LYS A 137 -5.50 28.77 -32.83
CA LYS A 137 -6.23 29.79 -33.61
C LYS A 137 -7.66 29.43 -34.05
N ASP A 138 -8.61 30.02 -33.34
CA ASP A 138 -9.80 30.55 -34.00
C ASP A 138 -9.48 31.97 -34.51
N GLU A 139 -9.91 32.25 -35.74
CA GLU A 139 -9.61 33.42 -36.61
C GLU A 139 -9.62 34.82 -35.96
#